data_AF-A0A925FV67-F1
#
_entry.id   AF-A0A925FV67-F1
#
_cell.length_a   1.000
_cell.length_b   1.000
_cell.length_c   1.000
_cell.angle_alpha   90.00
_cell.angle_beta   90.00
_cell.angle_gamma   90.00
#
_symmetry.space_group_name_H-M   'P 1'
#
loop_
_entity.id
_entity.type
_entity.pdbx_description
1 polymer ?
#
loop_
_entity_poly.entity_id
_entity_poly.type
_entity_poly.pdbx_seq_one_letter_code
_entity_poly.pdbx_strand_id
1 'polypeptide(L)'
;GDGFKDLILFGNNDNMRLRMGKMDSNFGTLLLNEGKSGFAYQPQHFSGLRAAGDIKEALMVDLAGTTRLLLAVNGGALQEYKINKK
;
A
#
# COMPACT_ATOMS: atom_id res chain seq x y z
N GLY A 1 -1.13 -6.96 17.11
CA GLY A 1 -0.29 -5.89 16.53
C GLY A 1 0.59 -5.39 17.64
N ASP A 2 1.88 -5.40 17.37
CA ASP A 2 3.00 -5.57 18.31
C ASP A 2 3.34 -4.26 19.04
N GLY A 3 2.49 -3.24 18.89
CA GLY A 3 2.69 -1.87 19.36
C GLY A 3 3.56 -1.01 18.43
N PHE A 4 4.18 -1.59 17.40
CA PHE A 4 5.03 -0.87 16.46
C PHE A 4 4.27 -0.45 15.19
N LYS A 5 4.56 0.75 14.69
CA LYS A 5 3.98 1.27 13.44
C LYS A 5 4.73 0.69 12.25
N ASP A 6 4.01 0.00 11.39
CA ASP A 6 4.47 -0.48 10.08
C ASP A 6 4.33 0.60 9.01
N LEU A 7 5.04 0.45 7.89
CA LEU A 7 4.96 1.36 6.75
C LEU A 7 4.41 0.64 5.52
N ILE A 8 3.44 1.26 4.85
CA ILE A 8 2.98 0.84 3.53
C ILE A 8 3.27 1.98 2.57
N LEU A 9 4.01 1.68 1.51
CA LEU A 9 4.41 2.63 0.48
C LEU A 9 3.76 2.26 -0.84
N PHE A 10 3.15 3.24 -1.50
CA PHE A 10 2.63 3.15 -2.86
C PHE A 10 3.48 4.02 -3.77
N GLY A 11 3.80 3.53 -4.97
CA GLY A 11 4.79 4.17 -5.83
C GLY A 11 4.36 4.41 -7.27
N ASN A 12 3.06 4.29 -7.60
CA ASN A 12 2.63 4.39 -8.99
C ASN A 12 2.26 5.84 -9.30
N ASN A 13 2.83 6.40 -10.37
CA ASN A 13 2.51 7.74 -10.83
C ASN A 13 2.49 7.77 -12.36
N ASP A 14 1.28 7.80 -12.94
CA ASP A 14 1.09 7.91 -14.39
C ASP A 14 1.16 9.37 -14.89
N ASN A 15 1.22 10.38 -14.01
CA ASN A 15 1.35 11.79 -14.40
C ASN A 15 2.82 12.20 -14.52
N MET A 16 3.54 11.60 -15.47
CA MET A 16 4.85 12.09 -15.88
C MET A 16 4.72 13.25 -16.87
N ARG A 17 5.58 14.27 -16.72
CA ARG A 17 5.76 15.32 -17.73
C ARG A 17 6.11 14.66 -19.07
N LEU A 18 5.60 15.20 -20.19
CA LEU A 18 5.72 14.74 -21.59
C LEU A 18 7.07 14.14 -22.07
N ARG A 19 8.19 14.37 -21.36
CA ARG A 19 9.53 13.85 -21.68
C ARG A 19 9.92 12.56 -20.96
N MET A 20 9.12 12.15 -19.98
CA MET A 20 9.37 11.00 -19.14
C MET A 20 8.24 10.00 -19.47
N GLY A 21 8.60 8.75 -19.81
CA GLY A 21 7.66 7.67 -20.20
C GLY A 21 6.74 7.17 -19.08
N LYS A 22 6.35 5.90 -19.07
CA LYS A 22 5.57 5.33 -17.96
C LYS A 22 6.50 4.86 -16.83
N MET A 23 6.26 5.28 -15.58
CA MET A 23 6.92 4.70 -14.39
C MET A 23 5.91 3.84 -13.63
N ASP A 24 5.80 2.58 -14.04
CA ASP A 24 5.16 1.57 -13.20
C ASP A 24 6.13 1.26 -12.04
N SER A 25 5.69 1.53 -10.80
CA SER A 25 6.38 1.02 -9.62
C SER A 25 5.80 -0.34 -9.24
N ASN A 26 6.43 -0.96 -8.24
CA ASN A 26 6.00 -2.25 -7.69
C ASN A 26 4.55 -2.17 -7.17
N PHE A 27 3.91 -3.33 -6.95
CA PHE A 27 2.52 -3.49 -6.49
C PHE A 27 2.26 -3.05 -5.03
N GLY A 28 2.96 -2.02 -4.56
CA GLY A 28 3.00 -1.59 -3.16
C GLY A 28 4.08 -2.33 -2.35
N THR A 29 4.70 -1.62 -1.42
CA THR A 29 5.76 -2.12 -0.54
C THR A 29 5.26 -2.08 0.90
N LEU A 30 5.15 -3.26 1.53
CA LEU A 30 4.90 -3.37 2.97
C LEU A 30 6.24 -3.54 3.69
N LEU A 31 6.51 -2.66 4.64
CA LEU A 31 7.68 -2.71 5.52
C LEU A 31 7.18 -2.95 6.94
N LEU A 32 7.49 -4.12 7.48
CA LEU A 32 7.17 -4.48 8.86
C LEU A 32 8.25 -3.93 9.79
N ASN A 33 7.82 -3.32 10.88
CA ASN A 33 8.74 -2.78 11.89
C ASN A 33 9.18 -3.91 12.82
N GLU A 34 10.44 -4.32 12.73
CA GLU A 34 11.03 -5.37 13.58
C GLU A 34 11.57 -4.83 14.92
N GLY A 35 11.35 -3.54 15.19
CA GLY A 35 11.92 -2.83 16.33
C GLY A 35 13.31 -2.25 16.04
N LYS A 36 13.80 -1.39 16.95
CA LYS A 36 15.12 -0.70 16.85
C LYS A 36 15.34 0.08 15.54
N SER A 37 14.26 0.62 14.95
CA SER A 37 14.28 1.32 13.65
C SER A 37 14.63 0.42 12.45
N GLY A 38 14.54 -0.92 12.61
CA GLY A 38 14.65 -1.88 11.52
C GLY A 38 13.32 -2.06 10.81
N PHE A 39 13.34 -1.96 9.48
CA PHE A 39 12.20 -2.23 8.62
C PHE A 39 12.53 -3.41 7.70
N ALA A 40 11.77 -4.49 7.83
CA ALA A 40 11.88 -5.65 6.95
C ALA A 40 10.86 -5.56 5.82
N TYR A 41 11.32 -5.76 4.59
CA TYR A 41 10.44 -5.86 3.45
C TYR A 41 9.65 -7.16 3.48
N GLN A 42 8.32 -7.04 3.48
CA GLN A 42 7.43 -8.19 3.37
C GLN A 42 7.08 -8.44 1.90
N PRO A 43 7.42 -9.60 1.33
CA PRO A 43 7.06 -9.93 -0.04
C PRO A 43 5.54 -9.94 -0.25
N GLN A 44 5.08 -9.53 -1.43
CA GLN A 44 3.66 -9.36 -1.78
C GLN A 44 2.85 -10.66 -1.63
N HIS A 45 3.45 -11.82 -1.92
CA HIS A 45 2.78 -13.12 -1.79
C HIS A 45 2.49 -13.49 -0.33
N PHE A 46 3.24 -12.94 0.63
CA PHE A 46 2.96 -13.09 2.05
C PHE A 46 2.04 -12.00 2.61
N SER A 47 2.13 -10.76 2.10
CA SER A 47 1.29 -9.65 2.57
C SER A 47 -0.12 -9.65 1.96
N GLY A 48 -0.29 -10.26 0.79
CA GLY A 48 -1.51 -10.16 -0.03
C GLY A 48 -1.72 -8.78 -0.66
N LEU A 49 -0.78 -7.85 -0.49
CA LEU A 49 -0.87 -6.50 -1.05
C LEU A 49 -0.58 -6.54 -2.55
N ARG A 50 -1.54 -6.05 -3.35
CA ARG A 50 -1.38 -5.92 -4.80
C ARG A 50 -1.96 -4.60 -5.30
N ALA A 51 -1.29 -3.50 -4.99
CA ALA A 51 -1.64 -2.17 -5.50
C ALA A 51 -1.27 -2.04 -6.99
N ALA A 52 -2.11 -2.59 -7.86
CA ALA A 52 -1.96 -2.50 -9.31
C ALA A 52 -2.60 -1.21 -9.84
N GLY A 53 -1.87 -0.45 -10.65
CA GLY A 53 -2.31 0.82 -11.26
C GLY A 53 -1.86 2.07 -10.49
N ASP A 54 -2.10 3.24 -11.05
CA ASP A 54 -1.72 4.55 -10.49
C ASP A 54 -2.54 4.90 -9.24
N ILE A 55 -1.94 4.67 -8.07
CA ILE A 55 -2.58 4.92 -6.77
C ILE A 55 -2.48 6.41 -6.47
N LYS A 56 -3.63 7.11 -6.51
CA LYS A 56 -3.71 8.54 -6.21
C LYS A 56 -3.77 8.83 -4.71
N GLU A 57 -4.45 7.96 -3.98
CA GLU A 57 -4.69 8.16 -2.56
C GLU A 57 -4.85 6.80 -1.86
N ALA A 58 -4.42 6.76 -0.59
CA ALA A 58 -4.61 5.61 0.28
C ALA A 58 -5.17 6.09 1.61
N LEU A 59 -6.28 5.49 2.05
CA LEU A 59 -6.98 5.88 3.26
C LEU A 59 -7.20 4.66 4.17
N MET A 60 -6.89 4.82 5.46
CA MET A 60 -7.29 3.87 6.48
C MET A 60 -8.66 4.27 7.02
N VAL A 61 -9.61 3.34 6.99
CA VAL A 61 -10.96 3.53 7.50
C VAL A 61 -11.33 2.41 8.45
N ASP A 62 -11.92 2.76 9.59
CA ASP A 62 -12.48 1.78 10.51
C ASP A 62 -13.97 1.59 10.21
N LEU A 63 -14.34 0.41 9.72
CA LEU A 63 -15.73 0.02 9.51
C LEU A 63 -16.08 -1.22 10.33
N ALA A 64 -17.15 -1.12 11.12
CA ALA A 64 -17.71 -2.23 11.89
C ALA A 64 -16.66 -2.99 12.74
N GLY A 65 -15.74 -2.24 13.38
CA GLY A 65 -14.66 -2.81 14.20
C GLY A 65 -13.50 -3.44 13.42
N THR A 66 -13.48 -3.28 12.10
CA THR A 66 -12.38 -3.73 11.23
C THR A 66 -11.70 -2.56 10.53
N THR A 67 -10.39 -2.43 10.68
CA THR A 67 -9.58 -1.46 9.93
C THR A 67 -9.40 -1.97 8.51
N ARG A 68 -9.76 -1.13 7.54
CA ARG A 68 -9.65 -1.37 6.10
C ARG A 68 -8.78 -0.30 5.48
N LEU A 69 -7.99 -0.71 4.51
CA LEU A 69 -7.18 0.16 3.67
C LEU A 69 -7.86 0.28 2.32
N LEU A 70 -8.25 1.50 1.96
CA LEU A 70 -8.82 1.84 0.67
C LEU A 70 -7.75 2.47 -0.20
N LEU A 71 -7.62 2.00 -1.45
CA LEU A 71 -6.71 2.56 -2.44
C LEU A 71 -7.53 3.11 -3.60
N ALA A 72 -7.39 4.42 -3.85
CA ALA A 72 -7.96 5.08 -5.01
C ALA A 72 -7.05 4.88 -6.21
N VAL A 73 -7.52 4.08 -7.18
CA VAL A 73 -6.79 3.80 -8.43
C VAL A 73 -7.28 4.74 -9.52
N ASN A 74 -6.38 5.47 -10.16
CA ASN A 74 -6.69 6.35 -11.27
C ASN A 74 -7.32 5.56 -12.43
N GLY A 75 -8.51 5.96 -12.88
CA GLY A 75 -9.24 5.28 -13.96
C GLY A 75 -9.65 3.83 -13.67
N GLY A 76 -9.51 3.37 -12.42
CA GLY A 76 -9.81 2.01 -12.00
C GLY A 76 -10.89 1.93 -10.92
N ALA A 77 -11.26 0.71 -10.53
CA ALA A 77 -12.11 0.48 -9.37
C ALA A 77 -11.34 0.74 -8.07
N LEU A 78 -12.06 1.21 -7.04
CA LEU A 78 -11.53 1.32 -5.68
C LEU A 78 -11.07 -0.07 -5.21
N GLN A 79 -9.83 -0.18 -4.72
CA GLN A 79 -9.34 -1.41 -4.12
C GLN A 79 -9.45 -1.33 -2.60
N GLU A 80 -9.87 -2.43 -1.97
CA GLU A 80 -10.04 -2.54 -0.54
C GLU A 80 -9.22 -3.71 0.00
N TYR A 81 -8.50 -3.46 1.10
CA TYR A 81 -7.75 -4.47 1.83
C TYR A 81 -8.18 -4.48 3.30
N LYS A 82 -8.57 -5.65 3.81
CA LYS A 82 -8.84 -5.83 5.23
C LYS A 82 -7.52 -6.05 5.97
N ILE A 83 -7.25 -5.22 6.97
CA ILE A 83 -6.06 -5.38 7.81
C ILE A 83 -6.40 -6.36 8.93
N ASN A 84 -5.79 -7.54 8.87
CA ASN A 84 -5.85 -8.50 9.96
C ASN A 84 -4.80 -8.14 11.01
N LYS A 85 -5.24 -7.72 12.19
CA LYS A 85 -4.34 -7.60 13.34
C LYS A 85 -3.97 -9.02 13.78
N LYS A 86 -2.68 -9.35 13.73
CA LYS A 86 -2.13 -10.52 14.44
C LYS A 86 -2.30 -10.36 15.95
#